data_AF-A0A7J5BSB2-F1
#
_entry.id   AF-A0A7J5BSB2-F1
#
_cell.length_a   1.000
_cell.length_b   1.000
_cell.length_c   1.000
_cell.angle_alpha   90.00
_cell.angle_beta   90.00
_cell.angle_gamma   90.00
#
_symmetry.space_group_name_H-M   'P 1'
#
loop_
_entity.id
_entity.type
_entity.pdbx_description
1 polymer ?
#
loop_
_entity_poly.entity_id
_entity_poly.type
_entity_poly.pdbx_seq_one_letter_code
_entity_poly.pdbx_strand_id
1 'polypeptide(L)'
;MTESPSSATAPDIDASTRVDTWLQAFDEALVARDTERAAALFAPESYWRDLIAFTWNLKTVEHPDGVRHMLDDVLDRVAPTNWRTSEPPTEADGVTEAWIEFDTSVGRGKGHLRLTDEGAWTLLTTLRELTGHEESFGERRPRGARHGAIENRRSWREERDAEDAELGVTRQPHTVVIGGGQGGIALGARLRQLGVPALVLDRYDRPGDQWRGRYRSLCLHDPVWYDHLPYLPFPDNWPVFAPKDKIADWLEMYTRVMEVPYWSKTTVTSAEWDEASGTWTVQAERDGEPITLHPRELVFATGMSGKPNVPPVPGMETFAGDQHHSSQHPGPEAYAGKRAVVIGSNNSAHDICAALWEHGVDVTMVQRSSTHVVKSDSLMEIGLGDLYSERALQNGVTTEKADLIFASLPYRIMHTFQIPLYERMAERDADFYARLERAGFEHDWGDDGSGLFLKYLRRGSGYYIDVGASELVANGDIKLAHGQVASMTPDGVVLADGTELPADLVVHATGYGSMNGWVADLIDQETADRLGKVWGLGSETTKDPGPWEGEQRNMWKPTQVPHLWFHGGNLHQSRHYSLYLALQLKARYEGIDTPVYGLQEVHHLT
;
A
#
# COMPACT_ATOMS: atom_id res chain seq x y z
N MET A 1 35.21 -46.16 36.30
CA MET A 1 34.63 -45.04 37.07
C MET A 1 35.34 -43.78 36.65
N THR A 2 34.74 -43.06 35.71
CA THR A 2 35.06 -41.68 35.34
C THR A 2 33.76 -41.16 34.75
N GLU A 3 32.96 -40.52 35.60
CA GLU A 3 31.74 -39.81 35.21
C GLU A 3 32.12 -38.57 34.39
N SER A 4 31.54 -38.46 33.19
CA SER A 4 31.50 -37.20 32.44
C SER A 4 30.47 -36.28 33.10
N PRO A 5 30.77 -34.99 33.29
CA PRO A 5 29.81 -34.06 33.87
C PRO A 5 28.65 -33.84 32.91
N SER A 6 27.45 -34.12 33.41
CA SER A 6 26.17 -33.72 32.81
C SER A 6 26.17 -32.20 32.65
N SER A 7 26.14 -31.70 31.40
CA SER A 7 25.81 -30.31 31.13
C SER A 7 24.37 -30.10 31.58
N ALA A 8 24.18 -29.36 32.67
CA ALA A 8 22.87 -28.90 33.08
C ALA A 8 22.33 -27.97 31.98
N THR A 9 21.43 -28.48 31.16
CA THR A 9 20.51 -27.66 30.37
C THR A 9 19.78 -26.76 31.36
N ALA A 10 19.79 -25.45 31.10
CA ALA A 10 18.99 -24.49 31.85
C ALA A 10 17.53 -24.97 31.87
N PRO A 11 16.77 -24.72 32.96
CA PRO A 11 15.37 -25.07 32.99
C PRO A 11 14.65 -24.36 31.84
N ASP A 12 13.91 -25.15 31.05
CA ASP A 12 13.05 -24.68 29.98
C ASP A 12 11.99 -23.76 30.60
N ILE A 13 12.19 -22.44 30.48
CA ILE A 13 11.22 -21.46 30.97
C ILE A 13 10.07 -21.51 29.97
N ASP A 14 8.87 -21.86 30.43
CA ASP A 14 7.67 -21.85 29.58
C ASP A 14 7.54 -20.49 28.86
N ALA A 15 7.17 -20.52 27.57
CA ALA A 15 7.10 -19.36 26.68
C ALA A 15 6.34 -18.18 27.31
N SER A 16 5.26 -18.46 28.06
CA SER A 16 4.49 -17.47 28.81
C SER A 16 5.34 -16.74 29.85
N THR A 17 6.11 -17.49 30.65
CA THR A 17 6.96 -16.93 31.71
C THR A 17 8.08 -16.07 31.12
N ARG A 18 8.65 -16.49 29.99
CA ARG A 18 9.70 -15.73 29.28
C ARG A 18 9.17 -14.37 28.81
N VAL A 19 8.00 -14.37 28.16
CA VAL A 19 7.37 -13.15 27.66
C VAL A 19 6.94 -12.23 28.80
N ASP A 20 6.29 -12.77 29.83
CA ASP A 20 5.85 -11.98 30.99
C ASP A 20 7.04 -11.33 31.72
N THR A 21 8.15 -12.06 31.87
CA THR A 21 9.39 -11.52 32.45
C THR A 21 9.95 -10.38 31.61
N TRP A 22 9.98 -10.53 30.28
CA TRP A 22 10.47 -9.49 29.38
C TRP A 22 9.56 -8.25 29.42
N LEU A 23 8.24 -8.44 29.32
CA LEU A 23 7.26 -7.33 29.35
C LEU A 23 7.30 -6.58 30.68
N GLN A 24 7.42 -7.29 31.81
CA GLN A 24 7.56 -6.65 33.11
C GLN A 24 8.85 -5.82 33.19
N ALA A 25 9.99 -6.38 32.76
CA ALA A 25 11.25 -5.65 32.78
C ALA A 25 11.22 -4.42 31.86
N PHE A 26 10.54 -4.52 30.71
CA PHE A 26 10.37 -3.44 29.76
C PHE A 26 9.47 -2.34 30.32
N ASP A 27 8.30 -2.69 30.86
CA ASP A 27 7.39 -1.74 31.52
C ASP A 27 8.08 -0.99 32.67
N GLU A 28 8.79 -1.72 33.55
CA GLU A 28 9.54 -1.11 34.67
C GLU A 28 10.60 -0.12 34.18
N ALA A 29 11.34 -0.44 33.11
CA ALA A 29 12.35 0.45 32.54
C ALA A 29 11.70 1.71 31.91
N LEU A 30 10.61 1.53 31.17
CA LEU A 30 9.87 2.63 30.53
C LEU A 30 9.23 3.58 31.56
N VAL A 31 8.67 3.04 32.64
CA VAL A 31 8.10 3.81 33.76
C VAL A 31 9.19 4.55 34.53
N ALA A 32 10.35 3.93 34.72
CA ALA A 32 11.51 4.55 35.38
C ALA A 32 12.25 5.58 34.52
N ARG A 33 11.87 5.73 33.24
CA ARG A 33 12.60 6.55 32.25
C ARG A 33 14.05 6.10 32.05
N ASP A 34 14.30 4.80 32.24
CA ASP A 34 15.62 4.19 32.06
C ASP A 34 15.73 3.62 30.64
N THR A 35 16.07 4.50 29.70
CA THR A 35 16.15 4.19 28.27
C THR A 35 17.29 3.22 27.96
N GLU A 36 18.38 3.25 28.73
CA GLU A 36 19.48 2.28 28.64
C GLU A 36 19.01 0.88 29.05
N ARG A 37 18.32 0.75 30.20
CA ARG A 37 17.76 -0.54 30.64
C ARG A 37 16.73 -1.07 29.65
N ALA A 38 15.86 -0.21 29.11
CA ALA A 38 14.87 -0.63 28.12
C ALA A 38 15.53 -1.12 26.82
N ALA A 39 16.54 -0.40 26.32
CA ALA A 39 17.28 -0.78 25.12
C ALA A 39 18.08 -2.08 25.31
N ALA A 40 18.62 -2.33 26.50
CA ALA A 40 19.36 -3.55 26.83
C ALA A 40 18.51 -4.84 26.80
N LEU A 41 17.18 -4.72 26.71
CA LEU A 41 16.27 -5.86 26.55
C LEU A 41 16.13 -6.33 25.10
N PHE A 42 16.68 -5.57 24.15
CA PHE A 42 16.70 -5.92 22.73
C PHE A 42 17.97 -6.70 22.38
N ALA A 43 17.85 -7.63 21.44
CA ALA A 43 18.99 -8.36 20.91
C ALA A 43 19.97 -7.38 20.19
N PRO A 44 21.27 -7.73 20.06
CA PRO A 44 22.24 -6.89 19.35
C PRO A 44 21.82 -6.54 17.92
N GLU A 45 21.29 -7.52 17.19
CA GLU A 45 20.57 -7.31 15.93
C GLU A 45 19.07 -7.35 16.22
N SER A 46 18.43 -6.18 16.19
CA SER A 46 17.03 -6.03 16.57
C SER A 46 16.36 -4.88 15.85
N TYR A 47 15.03 -4.96 15.79
CA TYR A 47 14.21 -4.02 15.06
C TYR A 47 12.96 -3.65 15.86
N TRP A 48 12.82 -2.36 16.17
CA TRP A 48 11.56 -1.84 16.69
C TRP A 48 10.87 -1.02 15.60
N ARG A 49 9.79 -1.57 15.07
CA ARG A 49 8.90 -0.92 14.11
C ARG A 49 7.70 -0.31 14.84
N ASP A 50 7.56 1.01 14.76
CA ASP A 50 6.46 1.76 15.34
C ASP A 50 5.55 2.33 14.24
N LEU A 51 4.26 2.04 14.35
CA LEU A 51 3.17 2.61 13.56
C LEU A 51 2.41 3.57 14.48
N ILE A 52 2.96 4.78 14.59
CA ILE A 52 2.43 6.00 15.25
C ILE A 52 2.18 5.95 16.76
N ALA A 53 2.48 4.85 17.47
CA ALA A 53 2.22 4.78 18.92
C ALA A 53 3.26 5.56 19.75
N PHE A 54 4.52 5.55 19.30
CA PHE A 54 5.63 6.23 19.97
C PHE A 54 6.10 7.46 19.19
N THR A 55 6.09 7.35 17.86
CA THR A 55 6.86 8.25 17.00
C THR A 55 6.01 9.30 16.30
N TRP A 56 4.68 9.18 16.31
CA TRP A 56 3.79 9.91 15.40
C TRP A 56 4.28 9.88 13.94
N ASN A 57 4.92 8.77 13.58
CA ASN A 57 5.52 8.47 12.30
C ASN A 57 5.32 6.98 12.00
N LEU A 58 5.66 6.55 10.80
CA LEU A 58 5.96 5.14 10.54
C LEU A 58 7.48 5.04 10.54
N LYS A 59 8.04 4.40 11.57
CA LYS A 59 9.48 4.35 11.77
C LYS A 59 9.91 2.98 12.26
N THR A 60 10.94 2.45 11.63
CA THR A 60 11.73 1.34 12.19
C THR A 60 13.04 1.91 12.73
N VAL A 61 13.38 1.58 13.97
CA VAL A 61 14.72 1.78 14.53
C VAL A 61 15.41 0.43 14.68
N GLU A 62 16.72 0.44 14.41
CA GLU A 62 17.55 -0.77 14.40
C GLU A 62 18.52 -0.73 15.57
N HIS A 63 18.74 -1.89 16.19
CA HIS A 63 19.69 -2.12 17.29
C HIS A 63 19.33 -1.38 18.61
N PRO A 64 19.94 -1.79 19.74
CA PRO A 64 19.72 -1.13 21.03
C PRO A 64 20.00 0.37 21.02
N ASP A 65 21.01 0.85 20.28
CA ASP A 65 21.30 2.28 20.18
C ASP A 65 20.18 3.08 19.50
N GLY A 66 19.58 2.53 18.44
CA GLY A 66 18.43 3.14 17.77
C GLY A 66 17.19 3.16 18.67
N VAL A 67 16.97 2.09 19.44
CA VAL A 67 15.91 2.02 20.45
C VAL A 67 16.11 3.07 21.53
N ARG A 68 17.32 3.15 22.12
CA ARG A 68 17.64 4.14 23.16
C ARG A 68 17.43 5.57 22.64
N HIS A 69 17.96 5.88 21.46
CA HIS A 69 17.81 7.21 20.85
C HIS A 69 16.34 7.59 20.64
N MET A 70 15.52 6.66 20.16
CA MET A 70 14.08 6.90 20.05
C MET A 70 13.45 7.13 21.42
N LEU A 71 13.75 6.28 22.40
CA LEU A 71 13.17 6.41 23.74
C LEU A 71 13.59 7.71 24.44
N ASP A 72 14.84 8.14 24.30
CA ASP A 72 15.35 9.42 24.84
C ASP A 72 14.49 10.60 24.33
N ASP A 73 14.06 10.55 23.07
CA ASP A 73 13.25 11.60 22.44
C ASP A 73 11.76 11.51 22.79
N VAL A 74 11.20 10.30 22.95
CA VAL A 74 9.74 10.10 22.94
C VAL A 74 9.13 9.69 24.27
N LEU A 75 9.90 9.09 25.17
CA LEU A 75 9.36 8.34 26.30
C LEU A 75 8.56 9.22 27.27
N ASP A 76 9.02 10.45 27.53
CA ASP A 76 8.37 11.40 28.43
C ASP A 76 6.92 11.71 28.03
N ARG A 77 6.68 11.92 26.74
CA ARG A 77 5.34 12.22 26.22
C ARG A 77 4.50 10.97 26.00
N VAL A 78 5.10 9.86 25.57
CA VAL A 78 4.34 8.63 25.24
C VAL A 78 3.80 8.00 26.51
N ALA A 79 4.59 8.02 27.59
CA ALA A 79 4.25 7.45 28.90
C ALA A 79 3.54 6.08 28.81
N PRO A 80 4.17 5.09 28.14
CA PRO A 80 3.54 3.80 27.89
C PRO A 80 3.39 2.99 29.18
N THR A 81 2.27 2.27 29.32
CA THR A 81 1.96 1.46 30.51
C THR A 81 1.11 0.25 30.15
N ASN A 82 0.83 -0.62 31.14
CA ASN A 82 -0.14 -1.72 31.05
C ASN A 82 0.17 -2.76 29.96
N TRP A 83 1.46 -3.04 29.73
CA TRP A 83 1.93 -4.08 28.82
C TRP A 83 1.45 -5.46 29.25
N ARG A 84 0.81 -6.18 28.32
CA ARG A 84 0.28 -7.52 28.57
C ARG A 84 0.15 -8.30 27.27
N THR A 85 0.08 -9.62 27.39
CA THR A 85 -0.27 -10.50 26.27
C THR A 85 -1.78 -10.49 26.02
N SER A 86 -2.21 -10.53 24.76
CA SER A 86 -3.63 -10.67 24.38
C SER A 86 -4.04 -12.11 24.08
N GLU A 87 -3.06 -12.96 23.77
CA GLU A 87 -3.20 -14.37 23.47
C GLU A 87 -2.00 -15.14 24.04
N PRO A 88 -2.12 -16.46 24.31
CA PRO A 88 -0.98 -17.26 24.77
C PRO A 88 0.21 -17.17 23.79
N PRO A 89 1.44 -16.90 24.28
CA PRO A 89 2.64 -16.92 23.45
C PRO A 89 2.89 -18.28 22.79
N THR A 90 3.54 -18.27 21.64
CA THR A 90 3.93 -19.48 20.89
C THR A 90 5.43 -19.54 20.71
N GLU A 91 6.01 -20.74 20.61
CA GLU A 91 7.44 -20.92 20.39
C GLU A 91 7.70 -21.86 19.21
N ALA A 92 8.57 -21.43 18.30
CA ALA A 92 9.03 -22.21 17.16
C ALA A 92 10.47 -21.81 16.80
N ASP A 93 11.31 -22.78 16.48
CA ASP A 93 12.68 -22.57 15.99
C ASP A 93 13.55 -21.61 16.86
N GLY A 94 13.37 -21.67 18.19
CA GLY A 94 14.10 -20.83 19.14
C GLY A 94 13.61 -19.37 19.24
N VAL A 95 12.46 -19.07 18.63
CA VAL A 95 11.81 -17.77 18.70
C VAL A 95 10.48 -17.89 19.44
N THR A 96 10.33 -17.12 20.52
CA THR A 96 9.06 -16.99 21.24
C THR A 96 8.31 -15.76 20.71
N GLU A 97 7.08 -15.96 20.21
CA GLU A 97 6.22 -14.91 19.66
C GLU A 97 5.06 -14.57 20.62
N ALA A 98 4.73 -13.29 20.73
CA ALA A 98 3.61 -12.83 21.56
C ALA A 98 2.86 -11.65 20.94
N TRP A 99 1.54 -11.73 21.00
CA TRP A 99 0.63 -10.61 20.75
C TRP A 99 0.49 -9.78 22.01
N ILE A 100 0.73 -8.48 21.89
CA ILE A 100 0.78 -7.58 23.05
C ILE A 100 -0.19 -6.41 22.94
N GLU A 101 -0.66 -5.93 24.07
CA GLU A 101 -1.44 -4.71 24.24
C GLU A 101 -0.75 -3.79 25.25
N PHE A 102 -0.91 -2.49 25.05
CA PHE A 102 -0.36 -1.45 25.94
C PHE A 102 -1.18 -0.17 25.80
N ASP A 103 -1.03 0.73 26.76
CA ASP A 103 -1.63 2.06 26.73
C ASP A 103 -0.52 3.12 26.56
N THR A 104 -0.86 4.26 25.97
CA THR A 104 -0.04 5.47 25.92
C THR A 104 -0.81 6.64 26.54
N SER A 105 -0.16 7.78 26.70
CA SER A 105 -0.80 9.02 27.18
C SER A 105 -1.98 9.48 26.31
N VAL A 106 -2.04 9.05 25.04
CA VAL A 106 -3.04 9.51 24.05
C VAL A 106 -3.99 8.42 23.57
N GLY A 107 -3.70 7.14 23.83
CA GLY A 107 -4.46 6.05 23.20
C GLY A 107 -4.07 4.66 23.62
N ARG A 108 -4.63 3.68 22.91
CA ARG A 108 -4.43 2.25 23.18
C ARG A 108 -3.75 1.60 21.98
N GLY A 109 -2.77 0.76 22.26
CA GLY A 109 -1.90 0.16 21.28
C GLY A 109 -1.97 -1.37 21.26
N LYS A 110 -1.58 -1.92 20.12
CA LYS A 110 -1.35 -3.35 19.90
C LYS A 110 0.00 -3.57 19.28
N GLY A 111 0.58 -4.73 19.52
CA GLY A 111 1.90 -5.07 19.00
C GLY A 111 2.13 -6.55 18.79
N HIS A 112 3.31 -6.83 18.26
CA HIS A 112 3.81 -8.19 18.06
C HIS A 112 5.28 -8.24 18.49
N LEU A 113 5.61 -9.12 19.42
CA LEU A 113 6.94 -9.30 19.97
C LEU A 113 7.51 -10.64 19.54
N ARG A 114 8.78 -10.66 19.11
CA ARG A 114 9.57 -11.88 18.91
C ARG A 114 10.83 -11.83 19.79
N LEU A 115 10.98 -12.82 20.65
CA LEU A 115 12.13 -12.97 21.54
C LEU A 115 13.03 -14.10 21.05
N THR A 116 14.34 -13.85 21.04
CA THR A 116 15.41 -14.86 20.94
C THR A 116 16.11 -14.96 22.29
N ASP A 117 17.09 -15.86 22.41
CA ASP A 117 17.88 -16.01 23.63
C ASP A 117 18.71 -14.77 23.98
N GLU A 118 18.89 -13.87 23.00
CA GLU A 118 19.62 -12.61 23.15
C GLU A 118 18.72 -11.41 23.49
N GLY A 119 17.38 -11.58 23.51
CA GLY A 119 16.42 -10.51 23.81
C GLY A 119 15.37 -10.33 22.71
N ALA A 120 14.77 -9.15 22.65
CA ALA A 120 13.80 -8.83 21.59
C ALA A 120 14.49 -8.69 20.24
N TRP A 121 14.14 -9.57 19.31
CA TRP A 121 14.59 -9.51 17.91
C TRP A 121 13.73 -8.54 17.11
N THR A 122 12.40 -8.68 17.19
CA THR A 122 11.47 -7.73 16.55
C THR A 122 10.39 -7.29 17.54
N LEU A 123 10.13 -6.00 17.59
CA LEU A 123 8.98 -5.41 18.28
C LEU A 123 8.19 -4.55 17.29
N LEU A 124 6.92 -4.88 17.09
CA LEU A 124 5.95 -4.02 16.43
C LEU A 124 5.11 -3.31 17.50
N THR A 125 5.00 -1.98 17.43
CA THR A 125 4.00 -1.20 18.19
C THR A 125 3.10 -0.45 17.23
N THR A 126 1.79 -0.46 17.49
CA THR A 126 0.79 0.21 16.65
C THR A 126 -0.21 0.95 17.53
N LEU A 127 -0.58 2.17 17.17
CA LEU A 127 -1.72 2.84 17.81
C LEU A 127 -3.01 2.38 17.14
N ARG A 128 -4.00 1.96 17.94
CA ARG A 128 -5.28 1.45 17.42
C ARG A 128 -6.42 2.44 17.56
N GLU A 129 -6.38 3.28 18.58
CA GLU A 129 -7.39 4.30 18.85
C GLU A 129 -6.82 5.42 19.72
N LEU A 130 -7.51 6.57 19.69
CA LEU A 130 -7.23 7.72 20.56
C LEU A 130 -8.23 7.74 21.71
N THR A 131 -7.72 7.82 22.94
CA THR A 131 -8.56 7.83 24.16
C THR A 131 -9.43 9.08 24.16
N GLY A 132 -10.74 8.91 24.33
CA GLY A 132 -11.74 9.99 24.29
C GLY A 132 -12.16 10.43 22.88
N HIS A 133 -11.54 9.86 21.85
CA HIS A 133 -11.84 10.12 20.44
C HIS A 133 -11.98 8.82 19.63
N GLU A 134 -12.45 7.77 20.30
CA GLU A 134 -12.60 6.45 19.69
C GLU A 134 -13.63 6.46 18.54
N GLU A 135 -13.46 5.54 17.59
CA GLU A 135 -14.43 5.34 16.51
C GLU A 135 -15.84 5.03 17.07
N SER A 136 -16.85 5.46 16.30
CA SER A 136 -18.28 5.33 16.62
C SER A 136 -18.81 3.90 16.44
N PHE A 137 -18.28 2.93 17.19
CA PHE A 137 -18.65 1.51 17.15
C PHE A 137 -19.28 1.02 18.46
N GLY A 138 -20.00 -0.11 18.41
CA GLY A 138 -20.60 -0.75 19.58
C GLY A 138 -21.60 0.15 20.32
N GLU A 139 -21.36 0.41 21.60
CA GLU A 139 -22.19 1.29 22.43
C GLU A 139 -22.11 2.77 22.03
N ARG A 140 -21.07 3.17 21.28
CA ARG A 140 -20.86 4.53 20.76
C ARG A 140 -21.52 4.78 19.40
N ARG A 141 -22.28 3.81 18.86
CA ARG A 141 -22.95 3.96 17.56
C ARG A 141 -23.84 5.21 17.53
N PRO A 142 -23.87 5.95 16.41
CA PRO A 142 -24.78 7.07 16.26
C PRO A 142 -26.23 6.58 16.36
N ARG A 143 -27.07 7.33 17.08
CA ARG A 143 -28.49 7.00 17.22
C ARG A 143 -29.24 7.46 15.99
N GLY A 144 -29.73 6.51 15.18
CA GLY A 144 -30.57 6.81 14.02
C GLY A 144 -31.92 7.48 14.34
N ALA A 145 -32.38 7.37 15.60
CA ALA A 145 -33.55 8.09 16.09
C ALA A 145 -33.27 8.68 17.48
N ARG A 146 -33.62 9.96 17.67
CA ARG A 146 -33.68 10.59 18.99
C ARG A 146 -35.10 10.41 19.55
N HIS A 147 -35.25 9.71 20.68
CA HIS A 147 -36.54 9.48 21.32
C HIS A 147 -37.13 10.79 21.90
N GLY A 148 -38.47 10.86 22.00
CA GLY A 148 -39.24 12.03 22.46
C GLY A 148 -39.94 12.79 21.33
N ALA A 149 -40.67 13.86 21.65
CA ALA A 149 -41.18 14.82 20.68
C ALA A 149 -40.24 16.04 20.68
N ILE A 150 -39.58 16.31 19.55
CA ILE A 150 -38.62 17.42 19.40
C ILE A 150 -39.15 18.30 18.28
N GLU A 151 -39.45 19.56 18.58
CA GLU A 151 -39.83 20.56 17.59
C GLU A 151 -38.66 20.80 16.61
N ASN A 152 -38.95 20.90 15.30
CA ASN A 152 -37.95 21.05 14.23
C ASN A 152 -36.90 19.92 14.16
N ARG A 153 -37.26 18.69 14.53
CA ARG A 153 -36.40 17.52 14.34
C ARG A 153 -36.05 17.31 12.87
N ARG A 154 -34.76 17.30 12.55
CA ARG A 154 -34.24 16.78 11.28
C ARG A 154 -34.20 15.26 11.29
N SER A 155 -34.63 14.66 10.20
CA SER A 155 -34.41 13.24 9.88
C SER A 155 -32.94 13.00 9.52
N TRP A 156 -32.52 11.73 9.56
CA TRP A 156 -31.18 11.34 9.10
C TRP A 156 -30.88 11.84 7.69
N ARG A 157 -31.86 11.72 6.78
CA ARG A 157 -31.72 12.18 5.39
C ARG A 157 -31.54 13.70 5.31
N GLU A 158 -32.31 14.48 6.07
CA GLU A 158 -32.13 15.94 6.11
C GLU A 158 -30.79 16.36 6.73
N GLU A 159 -30.26 15.59 7.69
CA GLU A 159 -28.90 15.83 8.22
C GLU A 159 -27.82 15.52 7.18
N ARG A 160 -27.98 14.46 6.38
CA ARG A 160 -27.07 14.13 5.26
C ARG A 160 -27.15 15.18 4.15
N ASP A 161 -28.36 15.49 3.69
CA ASP A 161 -28.61 16.47 2.62
C ASP A 161 -28.06 17.86 3.02
N ALA A 162 -28.17 18.25 4.30
CA ALA A 162 -27.58 19.49 4.80
C ALA A 162 -26.05 19.46 4.83
N GLU A 163 -25.43 18.36 5.26
CA GLU A 163 -23.98 18.23 5.22
C GLU A 163 -23.46 18.32 3.78
N ASP A 164 -24.07 17.61 2.84
CA ASP A 164 -23.66 17.58 1.44
C ASP A 164 -23.78 18.96 0.77
N ALA A 165 -24.74 19.78 1.20
CA ALA A 165 -24.92 21.15 0.72
C ALA A 165 -23.94 22.16 1.36
N GLU A 166 -23.51 21.92 2.60
CA GLU A 166 -22.68 22.86 3.36
C GLU A 166 -21.18 22.57 3.23
N LEU A 167 -20.77 21.30 3.27
CA LEU A 167 -19.36 20.90 3.29
C LEU A 167 -18.66 21.28 1.98
N GLY A 168 -17.56 22.01 2.06
CA GLY A 168 -16.83 22.56 0.92
C GLY A 168 -17.46 23.80 0.28
N VAL A 169 -18.63 24.25 0.76
CA VAL A 169 -19.31 25.46 0.26
C VAL A 169 -19.36 26.53 1.34
N THR A 170 -20.20 26.35 2.36
CA THR A 170 -20.33 27.27 3.49
C THR A 170 -19.49 26.84 4.70
N ARG A 171 -19.19 25.55 4.79
CA ARG A 171 -18.34 24.96 5.83
C ARG A 171 -17.16 24.26 5.17
N GLN A 172 -15.95 24.78 5.36
CA GLN A 172 -14.75 24.19 4.76
C GLN A 172 -14.38 22.85 5.43
N PRO A 173 -13.94 21.83 4.67
CA PRO A 173 -13.42 20.59 5.24
C PRO A 173 -12.10 20.87 5.98
N HIS A 174 -11.80 20.09 7.02
CA HIS A 174 -10.48 20.10 7.64
C HIS A 174 -9.46 19.38 6.75
N THR A 175 -9.89 18.30 6.09
CA THR A 175 -9.04 17.46 5.24
C THR A 175 -9.63 17.30 3.84
N VAL A 176 -8.84 17.54 2.81
CA VAL A 176 -9.18 17.17 1.42
C VAL A 176 -8.32 15.99 0.99
N VAL A 177 -8.97 14.99 0.39
CA VAL A 177 -8.32 13.82 -0.18
C VAL A 177 -8.48 13.86 -1.71
N ILE A 178 -7.38 14.01 -2.43
CA ILE A 178 -7.34 14.03 -3.90
C ILE A 178 -7.19 12.60 -4.41
N GLY A 179 -8.23 12.08 -5.05
CA GLY A 179 -8.32 10.73 -5.59
C GLY A 179 -9.32 9.87 -4.81
N GLY A 180 -10.37 9.43 -5.49
CA GLY A 180 -11.46 8.57 -5.00
C GLY A 180 -11.28 7.09 -5.34
N GLY A 181 -10.03 6.64 -5.44
CA GLY A 181 -9.65 5.23 -5.54
C GLY A 181 -9.91 4.45 -4.24
N GLN A 182 -9.49 3.18 -4.18
CA GLN A 182 -9.62 2.41 -2.94
C GLN A 182 -8.94 3.07 -1.73
N GLY A 183 -7.82 3.76 -1.94
CA GLY A 183 -7.10 4.49 -0.88
C GLY A 183 -7.93 5.65 -0.36
N GLY A 184 -8.38 6.55 -1.24
CA GLY A 184 -9.19 7.70 -0.84
C GLY A 184 -10.50 7.31 -0.18
N ILE A 185 -11.18 6.27 -0.69
CA ILE A 185 -12.42 5.75 -0.10
C ILE A 185 -12.16 5.09 1.26
N ALA A 186 -11.09 4.29 1.41
CA ALA A 186 -10.73 3.67 2.69
C ALA A 186 -10.41 4.72 3.75
N LEU A 187 -9.60 5.73 3.42
CA LEU A 187 -9.27 6.84 4.31
C LEU A 187 -10.51 7.69 4.62
N GLY A 188 -11.33 8.02 3.62
CA GLY A 188 -12.56 8.77 3.80
C GLY A 188 -13.53 8.08 4.77
N ALA A 189 -13.67 6.75 4.67
CA ALA A 189 -14.45 5.97 5.63
C ALA A 189 -13.88 6.04 7.05
N ARG A 190 -12.55 5.98 7.20
CA ARG A 190 -11.88 6.12 8.51
C ARG A 190 -12.11 7.50 9.13
N LEU A 191 -11.92 8.56 8.36
CA LEU A 191 -12.15 9.94 8.80
C LEU A 191 -13.61 10.17 9.17
N ARG A 192 -14.54 9.56 8.42
CA ARG A 192 -15.98 9.58 8.74
C ARG A 192 -16.27 8.94 10.10
N GLN A 193 -15.75 7.74 10.39
CA GLN A 193 -15.97 7.08 11.68
C GLN A 193 -15.31 7.79 12.86
N LEU A 194 -14.24 8.53 12.60
CA LEU A 194 -13.54 9.38 13.56
C LEU A 194 -14.13 10.80 13.67
N GLY A 195 -15.15 11.15 12.86
CA GLY A 195 -15.78 12.46 12.89
C GLY A 195 -14.88 13.62 12.45
N VAL A 196 -13.85 13.37 11.62
CA VAL A 196 -13.02 14.42 11.01
C VAL A 196 -13.76 14.97 9.79
N PRO A 197 -14.00 16.30 9.69
CA PRO A 197 -14.59 16.89 8.48
C PRO A 197 -13.66 16.71 7.28
N ALA A 198 -13.97 15.75 6.41
CA ALA A 198 -13.14 15.40 5.28
C ALA A 198 -13.95 15.29 3.99
N LEU A 199 -13.31 15.57 2.86
CA LEU A 199 -13.93 15.52 1.54
C LEU A 199 -13.01 14.81 0.54
N VAL A 200 -13.51 13.75 -0.10
CA VAL A 200 -12.80 13.01 -1.15
C VAL A 200 -13.19 13.56 -2.52
N LEU A 201 -12.22 13.91 -3.35
CA LEU A 201 -12.42 14.47 -4.69
C LEU A 201 -11.95 13.49 -5.74
N ASP A 202 -12.75 13.25 -6.77
CA ASP A 202 -12.36 12.42 -7.90
C ASP A 202 -12.94 12.93 -9.22
N ARG A 203 -12.14 12.85 -10.28
CA ARG A 203 -12.50 13.33 -11.62
C ARG A 203 -13.50 12.44 -12.34
N TYR A 204 -13.61 11.15 -11.97
CA TYR A 204 -14.50 10.21 -12.64
C TYR A 204 -15.96 10.46 -12.27
N ASP A 205 -16.85 9.99 -13.15
CA ASP A 205 -18.29 10.21 -13.05
C ASP A 205 -18.91 9.63 -11.79
N ARG A 206 -18.44 8.45 -11.36
CA ARG A 206 -18.90 7.76 -10.16
C ARG A 206 -17.73 7.07 -9.44
N PRO A 207 -17.84 6.85 -8.11
CA PRO A 207 -16.85 6.05 -7.40
C PRO A 207 -16.71 4.66 -8.04
N GLY A 208 -15.48 4.20 -8.24
CA GLY A 208 -15.20 2.90 -8.86
C GLY A 208 -14.99 2.96 -10.38
N ASP A 209 -15.31 4.05 -11.06
CA ASP A 209 -15.12 4.15 -12.52
C ASP A 209 -13.64 4.12 -12.95
N GLN A 210 -12.69 4.42 -12.04
CA GLN A 210 -11.26 4.17 -12.22
C GLN A 210 -10.89 2.69 -12.42
N TRP A 211 -11.72 1.78 -11.89
CA TRP A 211 -11.64 0.33 -12.12
C TRP A 211 -12.47 -0.06 -13.33
N ARG A 212 -13.70 0.46 -13.43
CA ARG A 212 -14.61 0.15 -14.54
C ARG A 212 -14.02 0.49 -15.92
N GLY A 213 -13.27 1.59 -16.00
CA GLY A 213 -12.58 2.03 -17.22
C GLY A 213 -11.30 1.28 -17.57
N ARG A 214 -10.85 0.31 -16.77
CA ARG A 214 -9.71 -0.56 -17.13
C ARG A 214 -10.10 -1.60 -18.19
N TYR A 215 -9.09 -2.23 -18.79
CA TYR A 215 -9.27 -3.25 -19.83
C TYR A 215 -10.22 -4.37 -19.37
N ARG A 216 -11.04 -4.85 -20.31
CA ARG A 216 -12.21 -5.70 -20.03
C ARG A 216 -11.90 -6.96 -19.21
N SER A 217 -10.77 -7.61 -19.46
CA SER A 217 -10.37 -8.87 -18.84
C SER A 217 -9.77 -8.74 -17.43
N LEU A 218 -9.57 -7.53 -16.92
CA LEU A 218 -8.88 -7.33 -15.63
C LEU A 218 -9.60 -8.01 -14.47
N CYS A 219 -8.90 -8.94 -13.83
CA CYS A 219 -9.18 -9.45 -12.49
C CYS A 219 -8.01 -9.10 -11.58
N LEU A 220 -8.26 -8.99 -10.27
CA LEU A 220 -7.19 -8.82 -9.29
C LEU A 220 -6.30 -10.08 -9.28
N HIS A 221 -4.99 -9.88 -9.14
CA HIS A 221 -4.02 -10.97 -9.01
C HIS A 221 -3.79 -11.37 -7.54
N ASP A 222 -4.21 -10.51 -6.62
CA ASP A 222 -4.19 -10.78 -5.18
C ASP A 222 -5.47 -11.56 -4.79
N PRO A 223 -5.40 -12.43 -3.77
CA PRO A 223 -6.55 -13.22 -3.36
C PRO A 223 -7.52 -12.41 -2.47
N VAL A 224 -8.80 -12.76 -2.48
CA VAL A 224 -9.90 -12.03 -1.83
C VAL A 224 -9.65 -11.69 -0.34
N TRP A 225 -8.97 -12.57 0.40
CA TRP A 225 -8.62 -12.38 1.82
C TRP A 225 -7.63 -11.22 2.04
N TYR A 226 -6.84 -10.91 1.02
CA TYR A 226 -5.88 -9.81 1.00
C TYR A 226 -6.53 -8.46 0.67
N ASP A 227 -7.68 -8.46 -0.01
CA ASP A 227 -8.21 -7.29 -0.74
C ASP A 227 -9.36 -6.53 -0.06
N HIS A 228 -9.77 -6.92 1.15
CA HIS A 228 -10.84 -6.24 1.88
C HIS A 228 -10.62 -4.73 2.08
N LEU A 229 -11.72 -3.99 2.25
CA LEU A 229 -11.71 -2.61 2.75
C LEU A 229 -11.89 -2.59 4.28
N PRO A 230 -11.61 -1.46 4.95
CA PRO A 230 -11.89 -1.36 6.38
C PRO A 230 -13.39 -1.53 6.67
N TYR A 231 -13.73 -2.03 7.86
CA TYR A 231 -15.10 -2.22 8.39
C TYR A 231 -16.00 -3.25 7.72
N LEU A 232 -16.05 -3.27 6.38
CA LEU A 232 -16.87 -4.21 5.60
C LEU A 232 -15.95 -5.12 4.78
N PRO A 233 -15.80 -6.41 5.18
CA PRO A 233 -15.10 -7.38 4.34
C PRO A 233 -15.88 -7.63 3.06
N PHE A 234 -15.20 -8.13 2.04
CA PHE A 234 -15.88 -8.66 0.87
C PHE A 234 -16.74 -9.86 1.26
N PRO A 235 -17.91 -10.08 0.62
CA PRO A 235 -18.74 -11.23 0.89
C PRO A 235 -18.02 -12.56 0.65
N ASP A 236 -18.23 -13.53 1.55
CA ASP A 236 -17.55 -14.84 1.56
C ASP A 236 -17.73 -15.66 0.26
N ASN A 237 -18.76 -15.36 -0.54
CA ASN A 237 -19.04 -16.04 -1.81
C ASN A 237 -18.43 -15.34 -3.04
N TRP A 238 -17.56 -14.36 -2.84
CA TRP A 238 -16.83 -13.71 -3.92
C TRP A 238 -15.81 -14.66 -4.56
N PRO A 239 -15.49 -14.46 -5.85
CA PRO A 239 -14.37 -15.18 -6.45
C PRO A 239 -13.07 -14.82 -5.72
N VAL A 240 -12.14 -15.77 -5.63
CA VAL A 240 -10.82 -15.56 -5.02
C VAL A 240 -10.10 -14.40 -5.70
N PHE A 241 -10.21 -14.30 -7.03
CA PHE A 241 -9.68 -13.18 -7.82
C PHE A 241 -10.84 -12.32 -8.31
N ALA A 242 -10.97 -11.11 -7.76
CA ALA A 242 -12.13 -10.25 -8.03
C ALA A 242 -12.02 -9.55 -9.39
N PRO A 243 -13.04 -9.63 -10.27
CA PRO A 243 -13.06 -8.85 -11.51
C PRO A 243 -13.16 -7.34 -11.27
N LYS A 244 -12.59 -6.52 -12.16
CA LYS A 244 -12.59 -5.05 -12.05
C LYS A 244 -13.99 -4.46 -11.83
N ASP A 245 -15.01 -5.02 -12.48
CA ASP A 245 -16.38 -4.49 -12.42
C ASP A 245 -17.01 -4.73 -11.05
N LYS A 246 -16.66 -5.85 -10.40
CA LYS A 246 -17.10 -6.18 -9.06
C LYS A 246 -16.46 -5.26 -8.02
N ILE A 247 -15.19 -4.93 -8.19
CA ILE A 247 -14.48 -3.93 -7.38
C ILE A 247 -15.09 -2.54 -7.58
N ALA A 248 -15.37 -2.16 -8.83
CA ALA A 248 -16.00 -0.88 -9.14
C ALA A 248 -17.37 -0.72 -8.45
N ASP A 249 -18.25 -1.71 -8.60
CA ASP A 249 -19.57 -1.72 -7.96
C ASP A 249 -19.47 -1.72 -6.43
N TRP A 250 -18.48 -2.43 -5.88
CA TRP A 250 -18.23 -2.42 -4.44
C TRP A 250 -17.79 -1.05 -3.94
N LEU A 251 -16.90 -0.34 -4.63
CA LEU A 251 -16.46 1.00 -4.23
C LEU A 251 -17.59 2.03 -4.32
N GLU A 252 -18.46 1.92 -5.32
CA GLU A 252 -19.68 2.74 -5.44
C GLU A 252 -20.63 2.49 -4.26
N MET A 253 -20.92 1.21 -3.97
CA MET A 253 -21.76 0.79 -2.85
C MET A 253 -21.16 1.22 -1.50
N TYR A 254 -19.86 0.98 -1.31
CA TYR A 254 -19.16 1.22 -0.07
C TYR A 254 -19.13 2.71 0.29
N THR A 255 -18.85 3.58 -0.68
CA THR A 255 -18.92 5.05 -0.50
C THR A 255 -20.27 5.48 0.05
N ARG A 256 -21.37 4.90 -0.47
CA ARG A 256 -22.73 5.20 -0.02
C ARG A 256 -23.05 4.63 1.36
N VAL A 257 -22.76 3.35 1.60
CA VAL A 257 -23.12 2.66 2.85
C VAL A 257 -22.29 3.15 4.03
N MET A 258 -21.03 3.50 3.79
CA MET A 258 -20.15 4.09 4.80
C MET A 258 -20.29 5.61 4.91
N GLU A 259 -21.18 6.21 4.10
CA GLU A 259 -21.47 7.65 4.07
C GLU A 259 -20.21 8.52 3.97
N VAL A 260 -19.32 8.17 3.04
CA VAL A 260 -18.10 8.92 2.78
C VAL A 260 -18.47 10.19 2.00
N PRO A 261 -18.15 11.40 2.50
CA PRO A 261 -18.32 12.62 1.72
C PRO A 261 -17.40 12.58 0.48
N TYR A 262 -18.02 12.48 -0.68
CA TYR A 262 -17.34 12.19 -1.95
C TYR A 262 -17.91 13.09 -3.06
N TRP A 263 -17.04 13.85 -3.72
CA TRP A 263 -17.38 14.58 -4.92
C TRP A 263 -16.75 13.91 -6.14
N SER A 264 -17.59 13.23 -6.92
CA SER A 264 -17.29 12.80 -8.28
C SER A 264 -17.23 14.00 -9.23
N LYS A 265 -16.77 13.78 -10.47
CA LYS A 265 -16.68 14.82 -11.52
C LYS A 265 -15.98 16.10 -11.06
N THR A 266 -15.01 15.93 -10.18
CA THR A 266 -14.28 17.04 -9.55
C THR A 266 -12.80 16.87 -9.84
N THR A 267 -12.27 17.72 -10.71
CA THR A 267 -10.85 17.72 -11.07
C THR A 267 -10.16 18.83 -10.32
N VAL A 268 -9.23 18.48 -9.43
CA VAL A 268 -8.33 19.47 -8.81
C VAL A 268 -7.38 20.00 -9.88
N THR A 269 -7.26 21.32 -9.96
CA THR A 269 -6.46 22.02 -10.97
C THR A 269 -5.22 22.67 -10.36
N SER A 270 -5.28 23.11 -9.10
CA SER A 270 -4.10 23.54 -8.35
C SER A 270 -4.32 23.49 -6.82
N ALA A 271 -3.23 23.55 -6.06
CA ALA A 271 -3.22 23.75 -4.63
C ALA A 271 -2.04 24.64 -4.21
N GLU A 272 -2.23 25.49 -3.22
CA GLU A 272 -1.19 26.39 -2.69
C GLU A 272 -1.29 26.45 -1.16
N TRP A 273 -0.17 26.42 -0.44
CA TRP A 273 -0.17 26.59 1.01
C TRP A 273 -0.15 28.07 1.37
N ASP A 274 -1.13 28.53 2.16
CA ASP A 274 -1.16 29.88 2.70
C ASP A 274 -0.72 29.88 4.17
N GLU A 275 0.51 30.35 4.40
CA GLU A 275 1.10 30.48 5.73
C GLU A 275 0.32 31.42 6.67
N ALA A 276 -0.38 32.43 6.12
CA ALA A 276 -1.09 33.40 6.95
C ALA A 276 -2.36 32.80 7.57
N SER A 277 -3.08 31.97 6.80
CA SER A 277 -4.26 31.26 7.29
C SER A 277 -3.94 29.90 7.92
N GLY A 278 -2.76 29.33 7.62
CA GLY A 278 -2.40 27.97 8.00
C GLY A 278 -3.28 26.93 7.33
N THR A 279 -3.67 27.18 6.08
CA THR A 279 -4.52 26.29 5.27
C THR A 279 -4.03 26.23 3.82
N TRP A 280 -4.37 25.15 3.13
CA TRP A 280 -4.24 25.07 1.69
C TRP A 280 -5.37 25.86 1.01
N THR A 281 -5.09 26.45 -0.14
CA THR A 281 -6.11 26.88 -1.11
C THR A 281 -6.10 25.88 -2.26
N VAL A 282 -7.15 25.07 -2.36
CA VAL A 282 -7.29 24.03 -3.40
C VAL A 282 -8.31 24.52 -4.43
N GLN A 283 -7.89 24.68 -5.68
CA GLN A 283 -8.75 24.99 -6.81
C GLN A 283 -9.18 23.70 -7.50
N ALA A 284 -10.47 23.57 -7.77
CA ALA A 284 -11.02 22.46 -8.51
C ALA A 284 -12.12 22.92 -9.47
N GLU A 285 -12.38 22.10 -10.49
CA GLU A 285 -13.54 22.21 -11.36
C GLU A 285 -14.49 21.05 -11.02
N ARG A 286 -15.70 21.37 -10.56
CA ARG A 286 -16.75 20.41 -10.22
C ARG A 286 -17.94 20.61 -11.12
N ASP A 287 -18.30 19.58 -11.89
CA ASP A 287 -19.39 19.64 -12.87
C ASP A 287 -19.25 20.82 -13.86
N GLY A 288 -18.01 21.19 -14.21
CA GLY A 288 -17.68 22.32 -15.09
C GLY A 288 -17.64 23.70 -14.40
N GLU A 289 -17.94 23.78 -13.10
CA GLU A 289 -17.93 25.02 -12.33
C GLU A 289 -16.68 25.10 -11.42
N PRO A 290 -16.01 26.27 -11.33
CA PRO A 290 -14.87 26.43 -10.44
C PRO A 290 -15.32 26.44 -8.97
N ILE A 291 -14.56 25.74 -8.13
CA ILE A 291 -14.73 25.74 -6.68
C ILE A 291 -13.38 25.89 -5.98
N THR A 292 -13.38 26.58 -4.84
CA THR A 292 -12.20 26.75 -3.99
C THR A 292 -12.47 26.14 -2.63
N LEU A 293 -11.54 25.31 -2.16
CA LEU A 293 -11.58 24.68 -0.84
C LEU A 293 -10.39 25.16 0.00
N HIS A 294 -10.61 25.27 1.31
CA HIS A 294 -9.59 25.71 2.27
C HIS A 294 -9.32 24.69 3.38
N PRO A 295 -8.80 23.49 3.06
CA PRO A 295 -8.48 22.50 4.07
C PRO A 295 -7.18 22.83 4.80
N ARG A 296 -7.07 22.38 6.05
CA ARG A 296 -5.79 22.38 6.74
C ARG A 296 -4.89 21.25 6.26
N GLU A 297 -5.44 20.05 6.07
CA GLU A 297 -4.69 18.87 5.67
C GLU A 297 -5.01 18.47 4.22
N LEU A 298 -3.97 18.21 3.42
CA LEU A 298 -4.10 17.78 2.03
C LEU A 298 -3.50 16.40 1.83
N VAL A 299 -4.30 15.45 1.34
CA VAL A 299 -3.88 14.06 1.10
C VAL A 299 -3.92 13.74 -0.38
N PHE A 300 -2.79 13.34 -0.94
CA PHE A 300 -2.71 12.77 -2.29
C PHE A 300 -2.98 11.26 -2.21
N ALA A 301 -4.15 10.86 -2.69
CA ALA A 301 -4.60 9.47 -2.84
C ALA A 301 -4.76 9.08 -4.33
N THR A 302 -3.92 9.65 -5.19
CA THR A 302 -3.97 9.49 -6.67
C THR A 302 -3.45 8.14 -7.17
N GLY A 303 -2.90 7.32 -6.27
CA GLY A 303 -2.44 5.96 -6.53
C GLY A 303 -1.10 5.86 -7.27
N MET A 304 -0.37 4.78 -7.00
CA MET A 304 0.90 4.47 -7.68
C MET A 304 0.71 4.29 -9.20
N SER A 305 -0.48 3.87 -9.62
CA SER A 305 -0.86 3.70 -11.02
C SER A 305 -1.79 4.82 -11.52
N GLY A 306 -1.54 6.06 -11.07
CA GLY A 306 -2.40 7.22 -11.32
C GLY A 306 -2.01 8.09 -12.53
N LYS A 307 -0.72 8.25 -12.83
CA LYS A 307 -0.19 9.10 -13.91
C LYS A 307 0.38 8.24 -15.05
N PRO A 308 -0.37 7.94 -16.13
CA PRO A 308 0.13 7.12 -17.24
C PRO A 308 1.44 7.65 -17.80
N ASN A 309 2.39 6.76 -18.07
CA ASN A 309 3.66 7.12 -18.70
C ASN A 309 3.66 6.66 -20.15
N VAL A 310 3.52 7.60 -21.09
CA VAL A 310 3.64 7.33 -22.54
C VAL A 310 4.86 8.12 -23.04
N PRO A 311 6.02 7.46 -23.20
CA PRO A 311 7.21 8.14 -23.73
C PRO A 311 6.95 8.66 -25.15
N PRO A 312 7.30 9.92 -25.47
CA PRO A 312 7.20 10.41 -26.83
C PRO A 312 8.17 9.65 -27.73
N VAL A 313 7.69 9.16 -28.87
CA VAL A 313 8.47 8.44 -29.87
C VAL A 313 8.24 9.12 -31.23
N PRO A 314 9.29 9.41 -32.02
CA PRO A 314 9.13 9.98 -33.37
C PRO A 314 8.19 9.15 -34.25
N GLY A 315 7.23 9.80 -34.93
CA GLY A 315 6.33 9.16 -35.88
C GLY A 315 5.03 8.59 -35.28
N MET A 316 4.85 8.67 -33.95
CA MET A 316 3.59 8.30 -33.29
C MET A 316 2.38 8.97 -33.94
N GLU A 317 2.47 10.25 -34.25
CA GLU A 317 1.41 11.06 -34.86
C GLU A 317 1.04 10.64 -36.29
N THR A 318 1.90 9.86 -36.95
CA THR A 318 1.69 9.38 -38.32
C THR A 318 1.22 7.93 -38.41
N PHE A 319 1.16 7.22 -37.28
CA PHE A 319 0.68 5.85 -37.22
C PHE A 319 -0.79 5.78 -37.66
N ALA A 320 -1.08 4.93 -38.64
CA ALA A 320 -2.40 4.84 -39.27
C ALA A 320 -3.38 3.93 -38.50
N GLY A 321 -2.85 3.08 -37.60
CA GLY A 321 -3.64 2.19 -36.74
C GLY A 321 -4.06 2.84 -35.42
N ASP A 322 -4.64 2.02 -34.53
CA ASP A 322 -5.04 2.47 -33.19
C ASP A 322 -3.83 2.45 -32.25
N GLN A 323 -3.66 3.50 -31.44
CA GLN A 323 -2.66 3.51 -30.36
C GLN A 323 -3.21 4.14 -29.09
N HIS A 324 -2.85 3.55 -27.94
CA HIS A 324 -3.25 4.06 -26.62
C HIS A 324 -2.40 3.49 -25.49
N HIS A 325 -2.42 4.14 -24.33
CA HIS A 325 -1.87 3.56 -23.12
C HIS A 325 -2.73 2.39 -22.63
N SER A 326 -2.12 1.40 -21.96
CA SER A 326 -2.82 0.23 -21.41
C SER A 326 -4.03 0.57 -20.52
N SER A 327 -4.00 1.70 -19.82
CA SER A 327 -5.13 2.19 -19.00
C SER A 327 -6.35 2.66 -19.78
N GLN A 328 -6.23 2.81 -21.10
CA GLN A 328 -7.29 3.24 -22.02
C GLN A 328 -7.68 2.12 -23.00
N HIS A 329 -7.09 0.93 -22.88
CA HIS A 329 -7.36 -0.16 -23.80
C HIS A 329 -8.82 -0.65 -23.64
N PRO A 330 -9.65 -0.57 -24.70
CA PRO A 330 -11.09 -0.86 -24.60
C PRO A 330 -11.40 -2.37 -24.50
N GLY A 331 -10.44 -3.23 -24.84
CA GLY A 331 -10.64 -4.67 -24.99
C GLY A 331 -10.21 -5.17 -26.38
N PRO A 332 -10.18 -6.49 -26.59
CA PRO A 332 -9.61 -7.11 -27.79
C PRO A 332 -10.57 -7.19 -28.99
N GLU A 333 -11.88 -6.95 -28.82
CA GLU A 333 -12.93 -7.32 -29.77
C GLU A 333 -12.80 -6.63 -31.13
N ALA A 334 -12.30 -5.38 -31.15
CA ALA A 334 -12.12 -4.59 -32.37
C ALA A 334 -10.87 -4.99 -33.19
N TYR A 335 -10.08 -5.96 -32.70
CA TYR A 335 -8.75 -6.26 -33.20
C TYR A 335 -8.60 -7.66 -33.81
N ALA A 336 -9.66 -8.48 -33.83
CA ALA A 336 -9.62 -9.83 -34.40
C ALA A 336 -9.04 -9.85 -35.83
N GLY A 337 -8.07 -10.74 -36.07
CA GLY A 337 -7.36 -10.86 -37.35
C GLY A 337 -6.36 -9.74 -37.66
N LYS A 338 -6.15 -8.79 -36.74
CA LYS A 338 -5.15 -7.72 -36.86
C LYS A 338 -3.84 -8.12 -36.19
N ARG A 339 -2.82 -7.26 -36.35
CA ARG A 339 -1.51 -7.35 -35.68
C ARG A 339 -1.43 -6.32 -34.57
N ALA A 340 -0.99 -6.74 -33.39
CA ALA A 340 -0.82 -5.87 -32.23
C ALA A 340 0.62 -5.91 -31.71
N VAL A 341 1.17 -4.73 -31.44
CA VAL A 341 2.45 -4.57 -30.72
C VAL A 341 2.15 -4.01 -29.34
N VAL A 342 2.50 -4.77 -28.31
CA VAL A 342 2.32 -4.36 -26.90
C VAL A 342 3.69 -4.02 -26.32
N ILE A 343 3.91 -2.74 -26.01
CA ILE A 343 5.19 -2.22 -25.53
C ILE A 343 5.24 -2.30 -24.00
N GLY A 344 6.03 -3.23 -23.48
CA GLY A 344 6.13 -3.54 -22.05
C GLY A 344 5.91 -5.04 -21.79
N SER A 345 6.29 -5.48 -20.58
CA SER A 345 6.31 -6.90 -20.22
C SER A 345 5.86 -7.17 -18.77
N ASN A 346 5.08 -6.29 -18.15
CA ASN A 346 4.57 -6.50 -16.78
C ASN A 346 3.10 -6.93 -16.80
N ASN A 347 2.39 -6.87 -15.66
CA ASN A 347 0.96 -7.22 -15.51
C ASN A 347 0.08 -6.76 -16.70
N SER A 348 -0.05 -5.46 -16.94
CA SER A 348 -0.94 -4.96 -18.02
C SER A 348 -0.55 -5.48 -19.41
N ALA A 349 0.74 -5.68 -19.67
CA ALA A 349 1.18 -6.18 -20.98
C ALA A 349 0.76 -7.63 -21.16
N HIS A 350 1.02 -8.47 -20.15
CA HIS A 350 0.66 -9.88 -20.17
C HIS A 350 -0.85 -10.10 -20.32
N ASP A 351 -1.66 -9.42 -19.51
CA ASP A 351 -3.12 -9.58 -19.54
C ASP A 351 -3.72 -9.12 -20.88
N ILE A 352 -3.22 -8.00 -21.42
CA ILE A 352 -3.68 -7.48 -22.72
C ILE A 352 -3.22 -8.39 -23.86
N CYS A 353 -1.97 -8.88 -23.83
CA CYS A 353 -1.49 -9.81 -24.85
C CYS A 353 -2.31 -11.11 -24.86
N ALA A 354 -2.59 -11.69 -23.69
CA ALA A 354 -3.41 -12.89 -23.59
C ALA A 354 -4.83 -12.64 -24.12
N ALA A 355 -5.48 -11.55 -23.68
CA ALA A 355 -6.83 -11.21 -24.14
C ALA A 355 -6.90 -10.97 -25.66
N LEU A 356 -5.90 -10.30 -26.25
CA LEU A 356 -5.78 -10.11 -27.69
C LEU A 356 -5.59 -11.45 -28.41
N TRP A 357 -4.68 -12.29 -27.93
CA TRP A 357 -4.43 -13.62 -28.52
C TRP A 357 -5.67 -14.51 -28.50
N GLU A 358 -6.42 -14.54 -27.39
CA GLU A 358 -7.69 -15.27 -27.25
C GLU A 358 -8.75 -14.85 -28.29
N HIS A 359 -8.63 -13.64 -28.83
CA HIS A 359 -9.53 -13.08 -29.85
C HIS A 359 -8.94 -13.15 -31.27
N GLY A 360 -7.90 -13.95 -31.49
CA GLY A 360 -7.33 -14.20 -32.81
C GLY A 360 -6.52 -13.02 -33.36
N VAL A 361 -5.91 -12.22 -32.48
CA VAL A 361 -4.96 -11.16 -32.85
C VAL A 361 -3.55 -11.75 -32.93
N ASP A 362 -2.76 -11.34 -33.92
CA ASP A 362 -1.34 -11.65 -33.99
C ASP A 362 -0.55 -10.70 -33.08
N VAL A 363 -0.13 -11.18 -31.91
CA VAL A 363 0.42 -10.34 -30.84
C VAL A 363 1.94 -10.46 -30.76
N THR A 364 2.62 -9.32 -30.73
CA THR A 364 4.04 -9.22 -30.36
C THR A 364 4.21 -8.38 -29.09
N MET A 365 4.77 -8.98 -28.04
CA MET A 365 5.20 -8.31 -26.83
C MET A 365 6.62 -7.77 -27.01
N VAL A 366 6.85 -6.49 -26.65
CA VAL A 366 8.19 -5.88 -26.67
C VAL A 366 8.72 -5.77 -25.24
N GLN A 367 9.73 -6.58 -24.93
CA GLN A 367 10.43 -6.57 -23.66
C GLN A 367 11.69 -5.71 -23.74
N ARG A 368 11.80 -4.75 -22.83
CA ARG A 368 12.93 -3.82 -22.77
C ARG A 368 13.97 -4.19 -21.72
N SER A 369 13.51 -4.87 -20.68
CA SER A 369 14.28 -5.26 -19.51
C SER A 369 13.60 -6.45 -18.84
N SER A 370 14.34 -7.17 -18.02
CA SER A 370 13.84 -8.34 -17.30
C SER A 370 12.57 -8.07 -16.47
N THR A 371 11.75 -9.11 -16.31
CA THR A 371 10.54 -9.09 -15.48
C THR A 371 10.54 -10.28 -14.53
N HIS A 372 10.17 -10.03 -13.27
CA HIS A 372 9.94 -11.12 -12.34
C HIS A 372 8.56 -11.73 -12.60
N VAL A 373 8.51 -13.02 -12.90
CA VAL A 373 7.28 -13.76 -13.17
C VAL A 373 7.13 -14.81 -12.08
N VAL A 374 5.96 -14.86 -11.44
CA VAL A 374 5.60 -15.90 -10.48
C VAL A 374 4.24 -16.48 -10.83
N LYS A 375 4.10 -17.81 -10.88
CA LYS A 375 2.81 -18.44 -11.16
C LYS A 375 1.84 -18.18 -10.01
N SER A 376 0.60 -17.81 -10.34
CA SER A 376 -0.44 -17.49 -9.35
C SER A 376 -0.63 -18.63 -8.35
N ASP A 377 -0.80 -19.87 -8.81
CA ASP A 377 -0.99 -21.04 -7.94
C ASP A 377 0.15 -21.23 -6.93
N SER A 378 1.40 -21.10 -7.38
CA SER A 378 2.58 -21.22 -6.53
C SER A 378 2.68 -20.07 -5.53
N LEU A 379 2.39 -18.83 -5.96
CA LEU A 379 2.34 -17.67 -5.07
C LEU A 379 1.25 -17.82 -4.01
N MET A 380 0.06 -18.28 -4.39
CA MET A 380 -1.06 -18.47 -3.46
C MET A 380 -0.77 -19.57 -2.44
N GLU A 381 -0.18 -20.68 -2.85
CA GLU A 381 0.04 -21.82 -1.96
C GLU A 381 1.27 -21.64 -1.04
N ILE A 382 2.37 -21.15 -1.61
CA ILE A 382 3.68 -21.06 -0.93
C ILE A 382 3.89 -19.67 -0.31
N GLY A 383 3.52 -18.60 -1.01
CA GLY A 383 3.82 -17.22 -0.60
C GLY A 383 2.76 -16.59 0.30
N LEU A 384 1.48 -16.77 -0.04
CA LEU A 384 0.36 -16.12 0.65
C LEU A 384 -0.49 -17.06 1.50
N GLY A 385 -0.36 -18.38 1.30
CA GLY A 385 -1.30 -19.37 1.82
C GLY A 385 -1.45 -19.38 3.34
N ASP A 386 -0.40 -19.05 4.09
CA ASP A 386 -0.45 -19.04 5.55
C ASP A 386 -1.01 -17.74 6.15
N LEU A 387 -1.19 -16.70 5.32
CA LEU A 387 -1.66 -15.38 5.75
C LEU A 387 -3.02 -15.00 5.14
N TYR A 388 -3.23 -15.29 3.86
CA TYR A 388 -4.37 -14.80 3.08
C TYR A 388 -5.02 -15.92 2.27
N SER A 389 -5.54 -16.92 2.98
CA SER A 389 -6.27 -18.04 2.38
C SER A 389 -7.33 -18.60 3.33
N GLU A 390 -8.16 -19.51 2.82
CA GLU A 390 -9.09 -20.29 3.64
C GLU A 390 -8.35 -21.12 4.72
N ARG A 391 -7.16 -21.66 4.41
CA ARG A 391 -6.31 -22.37 5.39
C ARG A 391 -5.89 -21.43 6.52
N ALA A 392 -5.53 -20.19 6.19
CA ALA A 392 -5.15 -19.19 7.18
C ALA A 392 -6.32 -18.89 8.14
N LEU A 393 -7.53 -18.69 7.61
CA LEU A 393 -8.73 -18.50 8.43
C LEU A 393 -9.03 -19.71 9.33
N GLN A 394 -8.94 -20.92 8.80
CA GLN A 394 -9.13 -22.17 9.56
C GLN A 394 -8.11 -22.31 10.71
N ASN A 395 -6.91 -21.75 10.53
CA ASN A 395 -5.86 -21.68 11.55
C ASN A 395 -5.98 -20.46 12.47
N GLY A 396 -7.07 -19.69 12.40
CA GLY A 396 -7.31 -18.52 13.24
C GLY A 396 -6.53 -17.26 12.83
N VAL A 397 -5.93 -17.25 11.63
CA VAL A 397 -5.26 -16.09 11.06
C VAL A 397 -6.29 -15.26 10.30
N THR A 398 -6.93 -14.32 11.01
CA THR A 398 -7.85 -13.35 10.41
C THR A 398 -7.10 -12.34 9.53
N THR A 399 -7.79 -11.61 8.66
CA THR A 399 -7.18 -10.53 7.86
C THR A 399 -6.43 -9.51 8.73
N GLU A 400 -6.98 -9.10 9.87
CA GLU A 400 -6.27 -8.18 10.78
C GLU A 400 -5.00 -8.81 11.35
N LYS A 401 -5.05 -10.09 11.74
CA LYS A 401 -3.88 -10.82 12.26
C LYS A 401 -2.82 -11.00 11.18
N ALA A 402 -3.23 -11.36 9.95
CA ALA A 402 -2.36 -11.46 8.79
C ALA A 402 -1.66 -10.13 8.46
N ASP A 403 -2.42 -9.02 8.44
CA ASP A 403 -1.89 -7.68 8.20
C ASP A 403 -0.85 -7.32 9.28
N LEU A 404 -1.10 -7.65 10.56
CA LEU A 404 -0.16 -7.39 11.65
C LEU A 404 1.06 -8.31 11.65
N ILE A 405 0.92 -9.60 11.29
CA ILE A 405 2.06 -10.51 11.08
C ILE A 405 2.95 -9.93 9.98
N PHE A 406 2.36 -9.55 8.85
CA PHE A 406 3.10 -8.93 7.74
C PHE A 406 3.77 -7.63 8.18
N ALA A 407 3.06 -6.76 8.90
CA ALA A 407 3.61 -5.51 9.43
C ALA A 407 4.72 -5.75 10.47
N SER A 408 4.70 -6.87 11.20
CA SER A 408 5.71 -7.18 12.21
C SER A 408 7.08 -7.58 11.64
N LEU A 409 7.17 -7.84 10.33
CA LEU A 409 8.43 -8.14 9.65
C LEU A 409 9.09 -6.84 9.17
N PRO A 410 10.23 -6.43 9.77
CA PRO A 410 10.96 -5.24 9.34
C PRO A 410 11.46 -5.40 7.90
N TYR A 411 11.37 -4.33 7.10
CA TYR A 411 11.77 -4.39 5.70
C TYR A 411 13.26 -4.72 5.49
N ARG A 412 14.12 -4.40 6.48
CA ARG A 412 15.56 -4.71 6.48
C ARG A 412 15.83 -6.20 6.30
N ILE A 413 15.04 -7.03 6.97
CA ILE A 413 15.21 -8.49 7.03
C ILE A 413 14.16 -9.26 6.24
N MET A 414 13.12 -8.61 5.72
CA MET A 414 12.04 -9.25 4.96
C MET A 414 12.54 -10.15 3.82
N HIS A 415 13.67 -9.80 3.18
CA HIS A 415 14.26 -10.61 2.10
C HIS A 415 14.62 -12.03 2.56
N THR A 416 15.11 -12.18 3.79
CA THR A 416 15.52 -13.48 4.36
C THR A 416 14.36 -14.46 4.48
N PHE A 417 13.14 -13.96 4.70
CA PHE A 417 11.92 -14.76 4.74
C PHE A 417 11.37 -15.06 3.34
N GLN A 418 11.58 -14.16 2.38
CA GLN A 418 11.05 -14.28 1.03
C GLN A 418 11.89 -15.20 0.14
N ILE A 419 13.22 -15.14 0.23
CA ILE A 419 14.12 -15.92 -0.62
C ILE A 419 13.79 -17.43 -0.59
N PRO A 420 13.65 -18.11 0.58
CA PRO A 420 13.33 -19.53 0.60
C PRO A 420 11.97 -19.87 -0.03
N LEU A 421 11.01 -18.94 0.02
CA LEU A 421 9.70 -19.13 -0.61
C LEU A 421 9.84 -19.10 -2.14
N TYR A 422 10.60 -18.16 -2.69
CA TYR A 422 10.84 -18.08 -4.13
C TYR A 422 11.75 -19.19 -4.64
N GLU A 423 12.72 -19.67 -3.87
CA GLU A 423 13.51 -20.86 -4.21
C GLU A 423 12.60 -22.09 -4.37
N ARG A 424 11.66 -22.30 -3.43
CA ARG A 424 10.67 -23.38 -3.53
C ARG A 424 9.75 -23.24 -4.74
N MET A 425 9.35 -22.00 -5.09
CA MET A 425 8.56 -21.74 -6.30
C MET A 425 9.38 -22.01 -7.56
N ALA A 426 10.65 -21.60 -7.59
CA ALA A 426 11.56 -21.86 -8.69
C ALA A 426 11.76 -23.37 -8.93
N GLU A 427 11.92 -24.14 -7.87
CA GLU A 427 12.02 -25.61 -7.93
C GLU A 427 10.73 -26.25 -8.44
N ARG A 428 9.57 -25.83 -7.90
CA ARG A 428 8.25 -26.34 -8.30
C ARG A 428 7.96 -26.08 -9.77
N ASP A 429 8.27 -24.89 -10.25
CA ASP A 429 7.91 -24.42 -11.58
C ASP A 429 9.11 -24.42 -12.56
N ALA A 430 10.14 -25.21 -12.28
CA ALA A 430 11.40 -25.21 -13.03
C ALA A 430 11.22 -25.46 -14.54
N ASP A 431 10.30 -26.36 -14.94
CA ASP A 431 9.99 -26.58 -16.36
C ASP A 431 9.40 -25.34 -17.03
N PHE A 432 8.49 -24.64 -16.35
CA PHE A 432 7.87 -23.43 -16.85
C PHE A 432 8.93 -22.35 -17.10
N TYR A 433 9.81 -22.09 -16.12
CA TYR A 433 10.88 -21.11 -16.28
C TYR A 433 11.85 -21.48 -17.40
N ALA A 434 12.23 -22.76 -17.50
CA ALA A 434 13.10 -23.23 -18.59
C ALA A 434 12.47 -23.08 -19.98
N ARG A 435 11.14 -23.22 -20.11
CA ARG A 435 10.43 -22.94 -21.38
C ARG A 435 10.34 -21.45 -21.66
N LEU A 436 10.01 -20.65 -20.66
CA LEU A 436 9.89 -19.20 -20.77
C LEU A 436 11.22 -18.56 -21.22
N GLU A 437 12.34 -18.94 -20.60
CA GLU A 437 13.68 -18.49 -20.98
C GLU A 437 14.09 -18.98 -22.38
N ARG A 438 13.72 -20.21 -22.75
CA ARG A 438 13.98 -20.75 -24.10
C ARG A 438 13.22 -19.99 -25.19
N ALA A 439 12.04 -19.47 -24.88
CA ALA A 439 11.29 -18.58 -25.76
C ALA A 439 11.91 -17.17 -25.89
N GLY A 440 12.96 -16.88 -25.10
CA GLY A 440 13.71 -15.63 -25.13
C GLY A 440 13.32 -14.65 -24.04
N PHE A 441 12.33 -14.95 -23.20
CA PHE A 441 11.86 -14.01 -22.17
C PHE A 441 12.92 -13.79 -21.09
N GLU A 442 13.28 -12.53 -20.87
CA GLU A 442 14.22 -12.13 -19.81
C GLU A 442 13.51 -12.14 -18.46
N HIS A 443 13.70 -13.23 -17.71
CA HIS A 443 13.18 -13.40 -16.36
C HIS A 443 14.21 -12.99 -15.29
N ASP A 444 13.76 -12.55 -14.12
CA ASP A 444 14.60 -12.32 -12.94
C ASP A 444 13.88 -12.68 -11.63
N TRP A 445 14.62 -12.81 -10.53
CA TRP A 445 14.12 -13.14 -9.19
C TRP A 445 14.09 -11.95 -8.21
N GLY A 446 14.14 -10.72 -8.73
CA GLY A 446 14.47 -9.52 -7.93
C GLY A 446 15.97 -9.33 -7.76
N ASP A 447 16.38 -8.11 -7.36
CA ASP A 447 17.79 -7.72 -7.25
C ASP A 447 18.62 -8.63 -6.32
N ASP A 448 17.97 -9.26 -5.33
CA ASP A 448 18.57 -10.12 -4.30
C ASP A 448 17.86 -11.49 -4.18
N GLY A 449 17.07 -11.90 -5.18
CA GLY A 449 16.32 -13.17 -5.14
C GLY A 449 15.05 -13.15 -4.26
N SER A 450 14.70 -12.00 -3.67
CA SER A 450 13.53 -11.88 -2.79
C SER A 450 12.18 -11.79 -3.50
N GLY A 451 12.17 -11.92 -4.83
CA GLY A 451 10.98 -12.04 -5.66
C GLY A 451 10.04 -10.83 -5.62
N LEU A 452 8.74 -11.09 -5.78
CA LEU A 452 7.70 -10.11 -6.04
C LEU A 452 7.58 -9.02 -4.96
N PHE A 453 7.46 -9.41 -3.68
CA PHE A 453 7.06 -8.48 -2.63
C PHE A 453 8.05 -7.34 -2.42
N LEU A 454 9.33 -7.66 -2.24
CA LEU A 454 10.34 -6.63 -2.05
C LEU A 454 10.60 -5.84 -3.33
N LYS A 455 10.50 -6.48 -4.50
CA LYS A 455 10.55 -5.77 -5.78
C LYS A 455 9.42 -4.75 -5.91
N TYR A 456 8.20 -5.07 -5.47
CA TYR A 456 7.10 -4.11 -5.41
C TYR A 456 7.39 -2.97 -4.42
N LEU A 457 7.84 -3.29 -3.20
CA LEU A 457 8.12 -2.28 -2.18
C LEU A 457 9.25 -1.33 -2.58
N ARG A 458 10.31 -1.83 -3.22
CA ARG A 458 11.47 -1.03 -3.63
C ARG A 458 11.17 -0.12 -4.83
N ARG A 459 10.45 -0.60 -5.84
CA ARG A 459 10.31 0.14 -7.12
C ARG A 459 8.91 0.22 -7.73
N GLY A 460 7.90 -0.38 -7.11
CA GLY A 460 6.50 -0.29 -7.52
C GLY A 460 6.17 -0.90 -8.89
N SER A 461 7.06 -1.71 -9.48
CA SER A 461 6.89 -2.19 -10.86
C SER A 461 7.73 -3.42 -11.22
N GLY A 462 7.58 -3.91 -12.47
CA GLY A 462 8.45 -4.88 -13.15
C GLY A 462 8.32 -6.34 -12.67
N TYR A 463 7.12 -6.68 -12.25
CA TYR A 463 6.72 -8.05 -11.97
C TYR A 463 5.43 -8.37 -12.75
N TYR A 464 5.14 -9.66 -12.81
CA TYR A 464 3.87 -10.22 -13.25
C TYR A 464 3.52 -11.43 -12.38
N ILE A 465 2.26 -11.50 -11.94
CA ILE A 465 1.70 -12.72 -11.36
C ILE A 465 1.02 -13.46 -12.51
N ASP A 466 1.62 -14.57 -12.94
CA ASP A 466 1.18 -15.31 -14.11
C ASP A 466 -0.15 -16.03 -13.86
N VAL A 467 -1.12 -15.68 -14.70
CA VAL A 467 -2.44 -16.32 -14.80
C VAL A 467 -2.64 -17.00 -16.16
N GLY A 468 -1.56 -17.20 -16.93
CA GLY A 468 -1.54 -17.98 -18.18
C GLY A 468 -0.88 -17.28 -19.36
N ALA A 469 -0.68 -15.96 -19.31
CA ALA A 469 -0.07 -15.22 -20.41
C ALA A 469 1.39 -15.62 -20.65
N SER A 470 2.14 -15.95 -19.58
CA SER A 470 3.54 -16.37 -19.73
C SER A 470 3.65 -17.78 -20.32
N GLU A 471 2.63 -18.64 -20.18
CA GLU A 471 2.56 -19.93 -20.90
C GLU A 471 2.45 -19.72 -22.41
N LEU A 472 1.64 -18.75 -22.85
CA LEU A 472 1.52 -18.39 -24.27
C LEU A 472 2.84 -17.85 -24.83
N VAL A 473 3.58 -17.05 -24.06
CA VAL A 473 4.94 -16.62 -24.44
C VAL A 473 5.87 -17.82 -24.53
N ALA A 474 5.87 -18.69 -23.52
CA ALA A 474 6.73 -19.89 -23.47
C ALA A 474 6.47 -20.86 -24.64
N ASN A 475 5.24 -20.89 -25.17
CA ASN A 475 4.85 -21.70 -26.32
C ASN A 475 5.12 -21.02 -27.68
N GLY A 476 5.42 -19.71 -27.69
CA GLY A 476 5.57 -18.91 -28.91
C GLY A 476 4.25 -18.45 -29.54
N ASP A 477 3.13 -18.61 -28.83
CA ASP A 477 1.80 -18.17 -29.23
C ASP A 477 1.68 -16.64 -29.19
N ILE A 478 2.29 -16.02 -28.19
CA ILE A 478 2.59 -14.58 -28.15
C ILE A 478 4.06 -14.41 -28.57
N LYS A 479 4.30 -13.66 -29.65
CA LYS A 479 5.66 -13.38 -30.12
C LYS A 479 6.38 -12.45 -29.17
N LEU A 480 7.69 -12.59 -29.07
CA LEU A 480 8.54 -11.75 -28.22
C LEU A 480 9.56 -11.00 -29.07
N ALA A 481 9.72 -9.71 -28.80
CA ALA A 481 10.78 -8.87 -29.35
C ALA A 481 11.49 -8.13 -28.21
N HIS A 482 12.76 -7.78 -28.40
CA HIS A 482 13.58 -7.13 -27.38
C HIS A 482 14.03 -5.74 -27.81
N GLY A 483 14.04 -4.80 -26.86
CA GLY A 483 14.72 -3.52 -27.02
C GLY A 483 13.88 -2.28 -26.77
N GLN A 484 14.48 -1.13 -27.08
CA GLN A 484 13.84 0.17 -26.99
C GLN A 484 13.11 0.48 -28.29
N VAL A 485 11.94 1.10 -28.20
CA VAL A 485 11.29 1.68 -29.38
C VAL A 485 12.04 2.94 -29.79
N ALA A 486 12.47 3.02 -31.06
CA ALA A 486 13.21 4.15 -31.60
C ALA A 486 12.31 5.11 -32.38
N SER A 487 11.37 4.59 -33.16
CA SER A 487 10.39 5.37 -33.93
C SER A 487 9.15 4.54 -34.27
N MET A 488 8.14 5.19 -34.82
CA MET A 488 6.97 4.56 -35.43
C MET A 488 6.87 4.96 -36.90
N THR A 489 6.35 4.05 -37.71
CA THR A 489 6.00 4.27 -39.12
C THR A 489 4.47 4.33 -39.23
N PRO A 490 3.89 4.67 -40.39
CA PRO A 490 2.45 4.57 -40.58
C PRO A 490 1.86 3.17 -40.29
N ASP A 491 2.65 2.10 -40.45
CA ASP A 491 2.16 0.71 -40.41
C ASP A 491 2.85 -0.16 -39.35
N GLY A 492 3.63 0.41 -38.43
CA GLY A 492 4.37 -0.38 -37.44
C GLY A 492 5.32 0.37 -36.51
N VAL A 493 6.00 -0.39 -35.66
CA VAL A 493 6.96 0.09 -34.65
C VAL A 493 8.37 -0.29 -35.07
N VAL A 494 9.34 0.62 -34.93
CA VAL A 494 10.76 0.38 -35.20
C VAL A 494 11.54 0.35 -33.89
N LEU A 495 12.24 -0.74 -33.64
CA LEU A 495 13.12 -0.89 -32.48
C LEU A 495 14.51 -0.30 -32.75
N ALA A 496 15.26 -0.03 -31.68
CA ALA A 496 16.57 0.62 -31.77
C ALA A 496 17.64 -0.18 -32.54
N ASP A 497 17.45 -1.49 -32.72
CA ASP A 497 18.30 -2.36 -33.53
C ASP A 497 17.91 -2.36 -35.02
N GLY A 498 16.86 -1.61 -35.40
CA GLY A 498 16.32 -1.56 -36.76
C GLY A 498 15.23 -2.59 -37.05
N THR A 499 14.85 -3.43 -36.08
CA THR A 499 13.73 -4.37 -36.24
C THR A 499 12.43 -3.61 -36.43
N GLU A 500 11.72 -3.90 -37.54
CA GLU A 500 10.40 -3.36 -37.81
C GLU A 500 9.31 -4.39 -37.45
N LEU A 501 8.37 -3.96 -36.61
CA LEU A 501 7.22 -4.74 -36.16
C LEU A 501 5.94 -4.17 -36.76
N PRO A 502 5.34 -4.83 -37.78
CA PRO A 502 4.09 -4.36 -38.37
C PRO A 502 2.95 -4.40 -37.35
N ALA A 503 2.16 -3.34 -37.29
CA ALA A 503 1.11 -3.20 -36.29
C ALA A 503 -0.11 -2.46 -36.86
N ASP A 504 -1.30 -2.97 -36.54
CA ASP A 504 -2.56 -2.25 -36.72
C ASP A 504 -3.07 -1.69 -35.38
N LEU A 505 -2.50 -2.18 -34.27
CA LEU A 505 -2.70 -1.72 -32.89
C LEU A 505 -1.35 -1.60 -32.17
N VAL A 506 -1.12 -0.48 -31.49
CA VAL A 506 0.00 -0.30 -30.56
C VAL A 506 -0.51 0.00 -29.15
N VAL A 507 -0.19 -0.87 -28.19
CA VAL A 507 -0.54 -0.66 -26.78
C VAL A 507 0.70 -0.28 -25.99
N HIS A 508 0.71 0.93 -25.42
CA HIS A 508 1.77 1.35 -24.51
C HIS A 508 1.48 0.82 -23.10
N ALA A 509 2.05 -0.35 -22.76
CA ALA A 509 2.03 -0.94 -21.42
C ALA A 509 3.27 -0.48 -20.61
N THR A 510 3.59 0.81 -20.71
CA THR A 510 4.83 1.46 -20.26
C THR A 510 4.78 1.97 -18.82
N GLY A 511 3.76 1.59 -18.07
CA GLY A 511 3.61 1.86 -16.64
C GLY A 511 3.19 3.30 -16.34
N TYR A 512 3.59 3.77 -15.15
CA TYR A 512 3.11 5.04 -14.59
C TYR A 512 4.30 5.87 -14.09
N GLY A 513 4.12 7.18 -14.08
CA GLY A 513 5.06 8.14 -13.49
C GLY A 513 5.05 8.09 -11.95
N SER A 514 5.95 8.84 -11.33
CA SER A 514 6.08 8.90 -9.89
C SER A 514 4.90 9.65 -9.23
N MET A 515 4.58 9.30 -7.98
CA MET A 515 3.47 9.93 -7.25
C MET A 515 3.75 11.40 -6.90
N ASN A 516 5.01 11.77 -6.63
CA ASN A 516 5.45 13.16 -6.43
C ASN A 516 5.29 14.02 -7.69
N GLY A 517 5.21 13.43 -8.89
CA GLY A 517 4.93 14.18 -10.12
C GLY A 517 3.58 14.91 -10.08
N TRP A 518 2.60 14.42 -9.31
CA TRP A 518 1.34 15.14 -9.11
C TRP A 518 1.50 16.42 -8.28
N VAL A 519 2.48 16.47 -7.37
CA VAL A 519 2.77 17.68 -6.60
C VAL A 519 3.41 18.73 -7.50
N ALA A 520 4.30 18.32 -8.40
CA ALA A 520 4.87 19.23 -9.40
C ALA A 520 3.79 19.80 -10.33
N ASP A 521 2.80 18.99 -10.74
CA ASP A 521 1.72 19.43 -11.62
C ASP A 521 0.69 20.34 -10.93
N LEU A 522 0.31 20.03 -9.67
CA LEU A 522 -0.80 20.69 -8.98
C LEU A 522 -0.37 21.78 -8.00
N ILE A 523 0.86 21.74 -7.49
CA ILE A 523 1.38 22.75 -6.56
C ILE A 523 2.50 23.52 -7.28
N ASP A 524 3.71 22.97 -7.25
CA ASP A 524 4.88 23.46 -7.99
C ASP A 524 6.06 22.49 -7.85
N GLN A 525 7.10 22.69 -8.67
CA GLN A 525 8.31 21.88 -8.64
C GLN A 525 9.12 22.04 -7.34
N GLU A 526 9.15 23.22 -6.73
CA GLU A 526 9.91 23.48 -5.50
C GLU A 526 9.38 22.63 -4.33
N THR A 527 8.05 22.55 -4.20
CA THR A 527 7.34 21.74 -3.22
C THR A 527 7.54 20.26 -3.50
N ALA A 528 7.53 19.83 -4.77
CA ALA A 528 7.84 18.46 -5.15
C ALA A 528 9.28 18.07 -4.78
N ASP A 529 10.24 18.99 -4.96
CA ASP A 529 11.64 18.79 -4.57
C ASP A 529 11.80 18.75 -3.05
N ARG A 530 11.11 19.62 -2.30
CA ARG A 530 11.07 19.59 -0.83
C ARG A 530 10.44 18.32 -0.27
N LEU A 531 9.43 17.77 -0.95
CA LEU A 531 8.83 16.47 -0.60
C LEU A 531 9.80 15.31 -0.89
N GLY A 532 10.48 15.37 -2.03
CA GLY A 532 11.33 14.32 -2.56
C GLY A 532 10.56 13.10 -3.08
N LYS A 533 11.30 12.01 -3.30
CA LYS A 533 10.75 10.75 -3.83
C LYS A 533 9.65 10.18 -2.93
N VAL A 534 8.52 9.80 -3.53
CA VAL A 534 7.46 9.02 -2.89
C VAL A 534 7.57 7.58 -3.38
N TRP A 535 7.48 6.61 -2.46
CA TRP A 535 7.73 5.18 -2.68
C TRP A 535 9.22 4.76 -2.78
N GLY A 536 9.50 3.54 -2.36
CA GLY A 536 10.82 2.93 -2.25
C GLY A 536 11.31 2.90 -0.80
N LEU A 537 12.35 2.10 -0.55
CA LEU A 537 12.92 1.89 0.78
C LEU A 537 14.33 2.49 0.92
N GLY A 538 14.92 2.91 -0.20
CA GLY A 538 16.30 3.35 -0.25
C GLY A 538 17.32 2.23 -0.16
N SER A 539 16.96 1.09 -0.74
CA SER A 539 17.72 -0.14 -0.64
C SER A 539 18.93 -0.23 -1.58
N GLU A 540 19.26 0.83 -2.33
CA GLU A 540 20.30 0.84 -3.38
C GLU A 540 20.08 -0.24 -4.47
N THR A 541 18.82 -0.60 -4.71
CA THR A 541 18.42 -1.56 -5.75
C THR A 541 17.89 -0.84 -6.99
N THR A 542 17.62 -1.59 -8.06
CA THR A 542 17.13 -1.05 -9.33
C THR A 542 15.89 -0.16 -9.14
N LYS A 543 16.03 1.14 -9.46
CA LYS A 543 15.02 2.22 -9.31
C LYS A 543 14.69 2.62 -7.87
N ASP A 544 15.44 2.12 -6.87
CA ASP A 544 15.34 2.48 -5.46
C ASP A 544 16.70 2.97 -4.92
N PRO A 545 17.18 4.15 -5.38
CA PRO A 545 18.45 4.70 -4.92
C PRO A 545 18.44 4.92 -3.40
N GLY A 546 19.59 4.77 -2.74
CA GLY A 546 19.74 5.00 -1.30
C GLY A 546 19.77 6.48 -0.91
N PRO A 547 19.78 6.81 0.39
CA PRO A 547 20.09 5.92 1.50
C PRO A 547 18.86 5.15 2.02
N TRP A 548 19.13 4.10 2.81
CA TRP A 548 18.13 3.26 3.47
C TRP A 548 17.27 4.06 4.45
N GLU A 549 15.95 3.90 4.34
CA GLU A 549 14.96 4.70 5.09
C GLU A 549 14.23 3.92 6.19
N GLY A 550 14.41 2.59 6.23
CA GLY A 550 13.68 1.69 7.13
C GLY A 550 12.21 1.46 6.75
N GLU A 551 11.56 2.43 6.13
CA GLU A 551 10.14 2.44 5.76
C GLU A 551 9.91 3.02 4.37
N GLN A 552 8.71 2.83 3.82
CA GLN A 552 8.31 3.44 2.54
C GLN A 552 8.46 4.97 2.59
N ARG A 553 9.05 5.56 1.54
CA ARG A 553 9.23 7.01 1.46
C ARG A 553 7.91 7.74 1.36
N ASN A 554 7.70 8.69 2.29
CA ASN A 554 6.56 9.61 2.34
C ASN A 554 5.14 8.98 2.35
N MET A 555 5.01 7.64 2.39
CA MET A 555 3.71 6.96 2.39
C MET A 555 3.17 6.85 3.81
N TRP A 556 1.93 7.34 4.00
CA TRP A 556 1.13 7.19 5.23
C TRP A 556 1.69 7.85 6.49
N LYS A 557 2.69 8.72 6.32
CA LYS A 557 3.46 9.35 7.39
C LYS A 557 3.71 10.84 7.10
N PRO A 558 4.14 11.64 8.11
CA PRO A 558 4.43 13.05 7.90
C PRO A 558 5.55 13.25 6.88
N THR A 559 5.46 14.34 6.10
CA THR A 559 6.44 14.67 5.06
C THR A 559 7.18 15.97 5.40
N GLN A 560 8.22 16.29 4.64
CA GLN A 560 8.94 17.58 4.73
C GLN A 560 8.11 18.78 4.25
N VAL A 561 6.94 18.53 3.66
CA VAL A 561 5.95 19.55 3.36
C VAL A 561 4.84 19.44 4.43
N PRO A 562 4.77 20.39 5.38
CA PRO A 562 3.76 20.34 6.44
C PRO A 562 2.36 20.21 5.87
N HIS A 563 1.52 19.43 6.57
CA HIS A 563 0.12 19.22 6.21
C HIS A 563 -0.13 18.59 4.82
N LEU A 564 0.90 18.03 4.18
CA LEU A 564 0.82 17.27 2.94
C LEU A 564 1.11 15.79 3.20
N TRP A 565 0.23 14.92 2.71
CA TRP A 565 0.27 13.48 2.98
C TRP A 565 0.10 12.65 1.71
N PHE A 566 0.62 11.42 1.72
CA PHE A 566 0.37 10.45 0.66
C PHE A 566 -0.33 9.21 1.21
N HIS A 567 -1.32 8.75 0.44
CA HIS A 567 -2.02 7.50 0.70
C HIS A 567 -2.23 6.73 -0.61
N GLY A 568 -2.33 5.41 -0.52
CA GLY A 568 -2.40 4.54 -1.69
C GLY A 568 -1.66 3.22 -1.47
N GLY A 569 -1.42 2.52 -2.58
CA GLY A 569 -0.97 1.13 -2.60
C GLY A 569 -2.06 0.20 -3.12
N ASN A 570 -1.85 -1.10 -2.97
CA ASN A 570 -2.88 -2.11 -3.22
C ASN A 570 -4.02 -2.04 -2.16
N LEU A 571 -5.03 -2.90 -2.27
CA LEU A 571 -6.18 -2.91 -1.36
C LEU A 571 -5.78 -3.21 0.08
N HIS A 572 -4.87 -4.17 0.30
CA HIS A 572 -4.26 -4.43 1.61
C HIS A 572 -3.63 -3.17 2.22
N GLN A 573 -2.73 -2.48 1.50
CA GLN A 573 -2.05 -1.29 2.03
C GLN A 573 -3.03 -0.15 2.28
N SER A 574 -4.02 0.01 1.40
CA SER A 574 -5.09 1.00 1.56
C SER A 574 -5.91 0.71 2.83
N ARG A 575 -6.28 -0.55 3.08
CA ARG A 575 -6.99 -0.98 4.31
C ARG A 575 -6.13 -0.79 5.55
N HIS A 576 -4.93 -1.35 5.57
CA HIS A 576 -4.08 -1.41 6.76
C HIS A 576 -3.61 -0.01 7.19
N TYR A 577 -3.01 0.75 6.26
CA TYR A 577 -2.39 2.02 6.59
C TYR A 577 -3.35 3.21 6.63
N SER A 578 -4.59 3.06 6.15
CA SER A 578 -5.62 4.11 6.32
C SER A 578 -5.94 4.39 7.79
N LEU A 579 -5.81 3.39 8.68
CA LEU A 579 -6.01 3.58 10.11
C LEU A 579 -4.99 4.57 10.69
N TYR A 580 -3.69 4.31 10.49
CA TYR A 580 -2.64 5.14 11.08
C TYR A 580 -2.63 6.55 10.52
N LEU A 581 -2.90 6.72 9.23
CA LEU A 581 -3.05 8.05 8.64
C LEU A 581 -4.29 8.77 9.22
N ALA A 582 -5.42 8.08 9.35
CA ALA A 582 -6.63 8.68 9.90
C ALA A 582 -6.48 9.08 11.38
N LEU A 583 -5.78 8.29 12.20
CA LEU A 583 -5.49 8.62 13.60
C LEU A 583 -4.57 9.84 13.70
N GLN A 584 -3.56 9.95 12.83
CA GLN A 584 -2.70 11.14 12.76
C GLN A 584 -3.47 12.42 12.38
N LEU A 585 -4.39 12.32 11.42
CA LEU A 585 -5.24 13.44 11.00
C LEU A 585 -6.26 13.81 12.09
N LYS A 586 -6.84 12.80 12.76
CA LYS A 586 -7.75 12.98 13.89
C LYS A 586 -7.06 13.66 15.07
N ALA A 587 -5.86 13.23 15.44
CA ALA A 587 -5.10 13.85 16.52
C ALA A 587 -4.88 15.34 16.27
N ARG A 588 -4.46 15.72 15.05
CA ARG A 588 -4.27 17.12 14.66
C ARG A 588 -5.57 17.92 14.64
N TYR A 589 -6.67 17.33 14.20
CA TYR A 589 -7.99 17.94 14.23
C TYR A 589 -8.46 18.25 15.67
N GLU A 590 -8.19 17.35 16.60
CA GLU A 590 -8.55 17.50 18.03
C GLU A 590 -7.55 18.35 18.82
N GLY A 591 -6.46 18.82 18.18
CA GLY A 591 -5.41 19.61 18.84
C GLY A 591 -4.51 18.80 19.77
N ILE A 592 -4.47 17.47 19.61
CA ILE A 592 -3.49 16.62 20.28
C ILE A 592 -2.11 16.89 19.68
N ASP A 593 -1.11 17.11 20.52
CA ASP A 593 0.26 17.33 20.07
C ASP A 593 0.82 16.06 19.41
N THR A 594 1.32 16.20 18.17
CA THR A 594 1.85 15.11 17.36
C THR A 594 3.31 15.34 16.96
N PRO A 595 4.24 15.44 17.93
CA PRO A 595 5.65 15.66 17.62
C PRO A 595 6.22 14.43 16.91
N VAL A 596 6.76 14.66 15.71
CA VAL A 596 7.21 13.60 14.80
C VAL A 596 8.66 13.24 15.13
N TYR A 597 8.89 11.99 15.52
CA TYR A 597 10.25 11.46 15.66
C TYR A 597 10.79 11.00 14.30
N GLY A 598 12.05 11.36 14.00
CA GLY A 598 12.77 10.86 12.84
C GLY A 598 12.12 11.21 11.51
N LEU A 599 11.72 12.47 11.32
CA LEU A 599 11.24 12.98 10.03
C LEU A 599 12.30 12.74 8.96
N GLN A 600 11.87 12.21 7.81
CA GLN A 600 12.77 11.74 6.76
C GLN A 600 13.51 12.90 6.08
N GLU A 601 14.82 12.75 5.87
CA GLU A 601 15.61 13.69 5.06
C GLU A 601 15.35 13.52 3.56
N VAL A 602 15.54 14.58 2.79
CA VAL A 602 15.31 14.58 1.34
C VAL A 602 16.62 14.32 0.63
N HIS A 603 16.71 13.19 -0.07
CA HIS A 603 17.91 12.79 -0.83
C HIS A 603 17.70 12.77 -2.36
N HIS A 604 16.45 12.68 -2.82
CA HIS A 604 16.12 12.59 -4.24
C HIS A 604 15.04 13.60 -4.60
N LEU A 605 15.43 14.58 -5.41
CA LEU A 605 14.55 15.62 -5.95
C LEU A 605 13.76 15.08 -7.16
N THR A 606 12.71 15.80 -7.54
CA THR A 606 11.71 15.33 -8.52
C THR A 606 12.13 15.55 -9.96
#